data_AF-A0ABD5SRY4-F1
#
_entry.id   AF-A0ABD5SRY4-F1
#
_cell.length_a   1.000
_cell.length_b   1.000
_cell.length_c   1.000
_cell.angle_alpha   90.00
_cell.angle_beta   90.00
_cell.angle_gamma   90.00
#
_symmetry.space_group_name_H-M   'P 1'
#
loop_
_entity.id
_entity.type
_entity.pdbx_description
1 polymer ?
#
loop_
_entity_poly.entity_id
_entity_poly.type
_entity_poly.pdbx_seq_one_letter_code
_entity_poly.pdbx_strand_id
1 'polypeptide(L)'
;NEAVAEAARQRGILVNRADRSGERDPGSVVVPATVREEPVTVAIATGGTAPALSKYLRQELEETLDGAGEMAQVCAGLREELKARDVPADRRRRVVTDVVNSPGLWTALRTGTSNCPQVIEDVLGEQPSTGGDRP
;
A
#
# COMPACT_ATOMS: atom_id res chain seq x y z
N ASN A 1 15.33 29.98 -5.04
CA ASN A 1 15.20 29.03 -3.91
C ASN A 1 15.32 29.68 -2.54
N GLU A 2 16.32 30.51 -2.28
CA GLU A 2 16.51 31.14 -0.95
C GLU A 2 15.39 32.11 -0.55
N ALA A 3 15.04 33.07 -1.41
CA ALA A 3 13.92 33.98 -1.13
C ALA A 3 12.59 33.26 -0.88
N VAL A 4 12.35 32.14 -1.58
CA VAL A 4 11.15 31.30 -1.40
C VAL A 4 11.19 30.57 -0.06
N ALA A 5 12.36 30.03 0.32
CA ALA A 5 12.54 29.36 1.61
C ALA A 5 12.33 30.32 2.78
N GLU A 6 12.86 31.54 2.66
CA GLU A 6 12.71 32.58 3.68
C GLU A 6 11.25 33.02 3.83
N ALA A 7 10.57 33.28 2.70
CA ALA A 7 9.16 33.59 2.68
C ALA A 7 8.29 32.46 3.29
N ALA A 8 8.66 31.20 3.11
CA ALA A 8 7.97 30.05 3.68
C ALA A 8 8.21 29.92 5.20
N ARG A 9 9.45 30.12 5.66
CA ARG A 9 9.81 30.11 7.09
C ARG A 9 9.07 31.17 7.89
N GLN A 10 8.99 32.39 7.36
CA GLN A 10 8.24 33.48 7.98
C GLN A 10 6.73 33.17 8.15
N ARG A 11 6.23 32.19 7.40
CA ARG A 11 4.83 31.71 7.44
C ARG A 11 4.67 30.37 8.15
N GLY A 12 5.73 29.80 8.73
CA GLY A 12 5.69 28.47 9.37
C GLY A 12 5.47 27.31 8.41
N ILE A 13 5.76 27.48 7.11
CA ILE A 13 5.60 26.45 6.09
C ILE A 13 6.87 25.60 5.99
N LEU A 14 6.72 24.28 5.92
CA LEU A 14 7.83 23.35 5.74
C LEU A 14 8.46 23.49 4.35
N VAL A 15 9.79 23.46 4.28
CA VAL A 15 10.54 23.67 3.03
C VAL A 15 11.44 22.48 2.72
N ASN A 16 11.33 21.93 1.51
CA ASN A 16 12.35 21.03 0.97
C ASN A 16 13.32 21.84 0.08
N ARG A 17 14.60 21.87 0.46
CA ARG A 17 15.69 22.45 -0.35
C ARG A 17 16.46 21.33 -1.06
N ALA A 18 16.01 20.94 -2.25
CA ALA A 18 16.67 19.91 -3.05
C ALA A 18 18.08 20.33 -3.56
N ASP A 19 18.38 21.63 -3.52
CA ASP A 19 19.65 22.25 -3.92
C ASP A 19 20.69 22.33 -2.78
N ARG A 20 20.38 21.83 -1.58
CA ARG A 20 21.28 21.86 -0.42
C ARG A 20 21.42 20.45 0.19
N SER A 21 22.66 20.07 0.48
CA SER A 21 23.02 18.87 1.26
C SER A 21 23.70 19.28 2.56
N GLY A 22 23.64 18.42 3.59
CA GLY A 22 24.24 18.68 4.91
C GLY A 22 23.22 19.07 5.99
N GLU A 23 23.65 19.92 6.93
CA GLU A 23 22.82 20.40 8.04
C GLU A 23 21.55 21.10 7.53
N ARG A 24 20.46 20.92 8.27
CA ARG A 24 19.15 21.42 7.88
C ARG A 24 18.58 22.29 9.00
N ASP A 25 18.13 23.48 8.62
CA ASP A 25 17.45 24.40 9.54
C ASP A 25 16.12 23.81 10.03
N PRO A 26 15.65 24.20 11.23
CA PRO A 26 14.29 23.91 11.67
C PRO A 26 13.25 24.28 10.61
N GLY A 27 12.25 23.42 10.39
CA GLY A 27 11.25 23.57 9.33
C GLY A 27 11.68 23.05 7.96
N SER A 28 12.88 22.47 7.83
CA SER A 28 13.30 21.77 6.62
C SER A 28 12.72 20.36 6.56
N VAL A 29 12.30 19.92 5.36
CA VAL A 29 11.83 18.55 5.10
C VAL A 29 12.62 17.90 3.97
N VAL A 30 12.59 16.57 3.93
CA VAL A 30 13.18 15.75 2.87
C VAL A 30 12.08 14.93 2.24
N VAL A 31 12.00 14.97 0.90
CA VAL A 31 11.09 14.09 0.18
C VAL A 31 11.66 12.66 0.21
N PRO A 32 10.92 11.67 0.73
CA PRO A 32 11.39 10.29 0.80
C PRO A 32 11.39 9.63 -0.58
N ALA A 33 12.21 8.59 -0.74
CA ALA A 33 12.04 7.68 -1.87
C ALA A 33 10.70 6.95 -1.68
N THR A 34 9.86 6.91 -2.71
CA THR A 34 8.48 6.44 -2.59
C THR A 34 8.17 5.42 -3.68
N VAL A 35 7.58 4.29 -3.30
CA VAL A 35 6.95 3.29 -4.18
C VAL A 35 5.45 3.48 -4.13
N ARG A 36 4.77 3.41 -5.29
CA ARG A 36 3.32 3.56 -5.39
C ARG A 36 2.73 2.47 -6.27
N GLU A 37 1.76 1.77 -5.70
CA GLU A 37 0.94 0.73 -6.29
C GLU A 37 -0.49 0.99 -5.81
N GLU A 38 -1.12 2.06 -6.33
CA GLU A 38 -2.35 2.65 -5.77
C GLU A 38 -3.43 1.59 -5.48
N PRO A 39 -4.03 1.57 -4.26
CA PRO A 39 -3.94 2.57 -3.19
C PRO A 39 -2.77 2.37 -2.20
N VAL A 40 -1.80 1.50 -2.50
CA VAL A 40 -0.66 1.20 -1.63
C VAL A 40 0.49 2.19 -1.88
N THR A 41 1.02 2.78 -0.82
CA THR A 41 2.19 3.66 -0.87
C THR A 41 3.19 3.29 0.21
N VAL A 42 4.47 3.20 -0.15
CA VAL A 42 5.58 2.99 0.79
C VAL A 42 6.58 4.13 0.64
N ALA A 43 6.93 4.77 1.76
CA ALA A 43 7.90 5.87 1.83
C ALA A 43 9.13 5.47 2.65
N ILE A 44 10.31 5.70 2.08
CA ILE A 44 11.61 5.29 2.64
C ILE A 44 12.43 6.55 2.88
N ALA A 45 12.77 6.79 4.15
CA ALA A 45 13.54 7.94 4.58
C ALA A 45 14.75 7.51 5.41
N THR A 46 15.90 8.14 5.13
CA THR A 46 17.16 7.95 5.90
C THR A 46 17.55 9.21 6.68
N GLY A 47 16.60 10.12 6.92
CA GLY A 47 16.91 11.47 7.45
C GLY A 47 17.79 12.31 6.50
N GLY A 48 17.94 11.88 5.24
CA GLY A 48 18.80 12.52 4.26
C GLY A 48 20.29 12.20 4.40
N THR A 49 20.67 11.25 5.27
CA THR A 49 22.07 10.84 5.48
C THR A 49 22.56 9.85 4.43
N ALA A 50 21.65 9.06 3.84
CA ALA A 50 21.99 8.03 2.86
C ALA A 50 21.01 8.02 1.66
N PRO A 51 21.08 8.99 0.74
CA PRO A 51 20.20 9.05 -0.44
C PRO A 51 20.33 7.81 -1.34
N ALA A 52 21.55 7.30 -1.50
CA ALA A 52 21.82 6.10 -2.29
C ALA A 52 21.12 4.86 -1.71
N LEU A 53 21.13 4.70 -0.38
CA LEU A 53 20.43 3.60 0.29
C LEU A 53 18.91 3.68 0.11
N SER A 54 18.32 4.87 0.31
CA SER A 54 16.87 5.05 0.07
C SER A 54 16.49 4.79 -1.39
N LYS A 55 17.36 5.11 -2.35
CA LYS A 55 17.14 4.80 -3.77
C LYS A 55 17.20 3.30 -4.03
N TYR A 56 18.18 2.60 -3.47
CA TYR A 56 18.34 1.16 -3.59
C TYR A 56 17.12 0.42 -3.01
N LEU A 57 16.73 0.72 -1.76
CA LEU A 57 15.57 0.08 -1.12
C LEU A 57 14.27 0.34 -1.87
N ARG A 58 14.09 1.52 -2.47
CA ARG A 58 12.92 1.80 -3.33
C ARG A 58 12.87 0.85 -4.52
N GLN A 59 14.01 0.59 -5.16
CA GLN A 59 14.07 -0.30 -6.32
C GLN A 59 13.73 -1.75 -5.95
N GLU A 60 14.28 -2.25 -4.83
CA GLU A 60 13.96 -3.60 -4.33
C GLU A 60 12.47 -3.74 -3.99
N LEU A 61 11.88 -2.69 -3.39
CA LEU A 61 10.47 -2.68 -3.02
C LEU A 61 9.52 -2.48 -4.21
N GLU A 62 9.96 -1.84 -5.30
CA GLU A 62 9.17 -1.73 -6.53
C GLU A 62 8.82 -3.11 -7.08
N GLU A 63 9.79 -4.01 -7.18
CA GLU A 63 9.56 -5.37 -7.64
C GLU A 63 8.76 -6.20 -6.62
N THR A 64 9.02 -6.00 -5.33
CA THR A 64 8.33 -6.75 -4.27
C THR A 64 6.85 -6.38 -4.15
N LEU A 65 6.50 -5.11 -4.42
CA LEU A 65 5.16 -4.58 -4.27
C LEU A 65 4.32 -4.68 -5.55
N ASP A 66 4.88 -5.15 -6.65
CA ASP A 66 4.16 -5.35 -7.90
C ASP A 66 2.85 -6.15 -7.67
N GLY A 67 1.72 -5.60 -8.12
CA GLY A 67 0.38 -6.14 -7.91
C GLY A 67 -0.26 -5.83 -6.55
N ALA A 68 0.40 -5.09 -5.65
CA ALA A 68 -0.14 -4.76 -4.33
C ALA A 68 -1.39 -3.86 -4.41
N GLY A 69 -1.48 -3.00 -5.42
CA GLY A 69 -2.66 -2.17 -5.67
C GLY A 69 -3.90 -3.01 -5.97
N GLU A 70 -3.77 -3.98 -6.87
CA GLU A 70 -4.84 -4.92 -7.20
C GLU A 70 -5.20 -5.81 -6.01
N MET A 71 -4.20 -6.30 -5.26
CA MET A 71 -4.43 -7.07 -4.04
C MET A 71 -5.26 -6.26 -3.02
N ALA A 72 -4.98 -4.96 -2.88
CA ALA A 72 -5.76 -4.08 -2.01
C ALA A 72 -7.20 -3.93 -2.49
N GLN A 73 -7.43 -3.84 -3.80
CA GLN A 73 -8.77 -3.77 -4.40
C GLN A 73 -9.54 -5.08 -4.18
N VAL A 74 -8.93 -6.24 -4.42
CA VAL A 74 -9.51 -7.56 -4.10
C VAL A 74 -9.92 -7.63 -2.63
N CYS A 75 -9.03 -7.24 -1.73
CA CYS A 75 -9.31 -7.25 -0.30
C CYS A 75 -10.45 -6.30 0.10
N ALA A 76 -10.57 -5.15 -0.56
CA ALA A 76 -11.66 -4.21 -0.33
C ALA A 76 -13.00 -4.80 -0.79
N GLY A 77 -13.09 -5.25 -2.04
CA GLY A 77 -14.30 -5.85 -2.59
C GLY A 77 -14.74 -7.10 -1.81
N LEU A 78 -13.80 -7.96 -1.44
CA LEU A 78 -14.09 -9.15 -0.64
C LEU A 78 -14.66 -8.79 0.74
N ARG A 79 -14.15 -7.75 1.40
CA ARG A 79 -14.70 -7.29 2.68
C ARG A 79 -16.15 -6.80 2.52
N GLU A 80 -16.43 -6.07 1.45
CA GLU A 80 -17.77 -5.55 1.15
C GLU A 80 -18.76 -6.68 0.86
N GLU A 81 -18.39 -7.63 0.01
CA GLU A 81 -19.20 -8.80 -0.33
C GLU A 81 -19.50 -9.67 0.91
N LEU A 82 -18.48 -9.99 1.70
CA LEU A 82 -18.67 -10.77 2.92
C LEU A 82 -19.52 -10.01 3.94
N LYS A 83 -19.45 -8.67 3.97
CA LYS A 83 -20.31 -7.85 4.83
C LYS A 83 -21.75 -7.85 4.33
N ALA A 84 -21.98 -7.76 3.02
CA ALA A 84 -23.33 -7.83 2.43
C ALA A 84 -24.01 -9.18 2.70
N ARG A 85 -23.23 -10.25 2.83
CA ARG A 85 -23.69 -11.60 3.20
C ARG A 85 -23.77 -11.86 4.71
N ASP A 86 -23.68 -10.82 5.52
CA ASP A 86 -23.75 -10.86 6.99
C ASP A 86 -22.71 -11.82 7.64
N VAL A 87 -21.54 -11.98 7.00
CA VAL A 87 -20.46 -12.82 7.54
C VAL A 87 -19.87 -12.13 8.78
N PRO A 88 -19.71 -12.87 9.91
CA PRO A 88 -19.15 -12.33 11.14
C PRO A 88 -17.76 -11.72 10.94
N ALA A 89 -17.48 -10.61 11.65
CA ALA A 89 -16.26 -9.82 11.47
C ALA A 89 -14.96 -10.65 11.60
N ASP A 90 -14.90 -11.57 12.57
CA ASP A 90 -13.72 -12.45 12.76
C ASP A 90 -13.51 -13.41 11.59
N ARG A 91 -14.60 -13.90 10.99
CA ARG A 91 -14.50 -14.74 9.78
C ARG A 91 -14.07 -13.91 8.58
N ARG A 92 -14.62 -12.70 8.40
CA ARG A 92 -14.17 -11.79 7.32
C ARG A 92 -12.68 -11.48 7.42
N ARG A 93 -12.19 -11.19 8.64
CA ARG A 93 -10.77 -10.91 8.88
C ARG A 93 -9.90 -12.10 8.48
N ARG A 94 -10.27 -13.31 8.90
CA ARG A 94 -9.53 -14.54 8.53
C ARG A 94 -9.47 -14.73 7.02
N VAL A 95 -10.62 -14.71 6.34
CA VAL A 95 -10.68 -14.91 4.88
C VAL A 95 -9.83 -13.88 4.13
N VAL A 96 -9.91 -12.60 4.52
CA VAL A 96 -9.09 -11.56 3.88
C VAL A 96 -7.60 -11.74 4.16
N THR A 97 -7.24 -12.17 5.37
CA THR A 97 -5.84 -12.51 5.70
C THR A 97 -5.34 -13.70 4.87
N ASP A 98 -6.16 -14.73 4.68
CA ASP A 98 -5.79 -15.90 3.86
C ASP A 98 -5.55 -15.50 2.40
N VAL A 99 -6.39 -14.62 1.85
CA VAL A 99 -6.25 -14.06 0.50
C VAL A 99 -4.93 -13.31 0.32
N VAL A 100 -4.58 -12.40 1.24
CA VAL A 100 -3.32 -11.64 1.19
C VAL A 100 -2.10 -12.58 1.25
N ASN A 101 -2.21 -13.69 1.98
CA ASN A 101 -1.14 -14.66 2.15
C ASN A 101 -1.06 -15.68 1.00
N SER A 102 -1.91 -15.61 -0.01
CA SER A 102 -1.94 -16.57 -1.13
C SER A 102 -0.87 -16.25 -2.19
N PRO A 103 0.18 -17.08 -2.35
CA PRO A 103 1.22 -16.82 -3.36
C PRO A 103 0.68 -16.97 -4.80
N GLY A 104 -0.32 -17.85 -4.98
CA GLY A 104 -0.98 -18.04 -6.26
C GLY A 104 -1.69 -16.77 -6.71
N LEU A 105 -2.37 -16.09 -5.78
CA LEU A 105 -3.05 -14.83 -6.09
C LEU A 105 -2.06 -13.72 -6.44
N TRP A 106 -0.97 -13.56 -5.68
CA TRP A 106 0.10 -12.62 -6.04
C TRP A 106 0.68 -12.88 -7.43
N THR A 107 0.75 -14.13 -7.85
CA THR A 107 1.23 -14.49 -9.19
C THR A 107 0.18 -14.17 -10.26
N ALA A 108 -1.09 -14.45 -9.98
CA ALA A 108 -2.20 -14.16 -10.91
C ALA A 108 -2.36 -12.66 -11.17
N LEU A 109 -2.28 -11.84 -10.11
CA LEU A 109 -2.40 -10.37 -10.21
C LEU A 109 -1.22 -9.77 -11.00
N ARG A 110 0.02 -10.13 -10.67
CA ARG A 110 1.22 -9.65 -11.39
C ARG A 110 1.25 -10.02 -12.87
N THR A 111 0.63 -11.15 -13.25
CA THR A 111 0.57 -11.60 -14.64
C THR A 111 -0.63 -11.05 -15.40
N GLY A 112 -1.55 -10.32 -14.74
CA GLY A 112 -2.80 -9.84 -15.31
C GLY A 112 -3.77 -10.96 -15.70
N THR A 113 -3.59 -12.17 -15.16
CA THR A 113 -4.37 -13.36 -15.54
C THR A 113 -5.76 -13.38 -14.90
N SER A 114 -5.96 -12.58 -13.85
CA SER A 114 -7.23 -12.51 -13.12
C SER A 114 -7.59 -11.06 -12.81
N ASN A 115 -8.86 -10.71 -12.96
CA ASN A 115 -9.38 -9.41 -12.53
C ASN A 115 -9.98 -9.51 -11.11
N CYS A 116 -10.18 -8.36 -10.46
CA CYS A 116 -10.68 -8.32 -9.09
C CYS A 116 -12.02 -9.08 -8.89
N PRO A 117 -13.05 -8.92 -9.75
CA PRO A 117 -14.31 -9.65 -9.60
C PRO A 117 -14.15 -11.17 -9.65
N GLN A 118 -13.38 -11.70 -10.61
CA GLN A 118 -13.17 -13.15 -10.75
C GLN A 118 -12.50 -13.73 -9.52
N VAL A 119 -11.46 -13.06 -9.00
CA VAL A 119 -10.78 -13.51 -7.76
C VAL A 119 -11.73 -13.55 -6.57
N ILE A 120 -12.60 -12.55 -6.45
CA ILE A 120 -13.60 -12.51 -5.37
C ILE A 120 -14.58 -13.69 -5.53
N GLU A 121 -15.07 -13.95 -6.74
CA GLU A 121 -15.95 -15.07 -7.02
C GLU A 121 -15.29 -16.42 -6.71
N ASP A 122 -14.04 -16.62 -7.12
CA ASP A 122 -13.28 -17.85 -6.87
C ASP A 122 -13.12 -18.09 -5.37
N VAL A 123 -12.68 -17.06 -4.62
CA VAL A 123 -12.53 -17.13 -3.16
C VAL A 123 -13.86 -17.41 -2.47
N LEU A 124 -14.96 -16.85 -2.97
CA LEU A 124 -16.30 -17.09 -2.41
C LEU A 124 -16.85 -18.47 -2.80
N GLY A 125 -16.50 -18.99 -3.97
CA GLY A 125 -16.90 -20.31 -4.47
C GLY A 125 -16.16 -21.47 -3.79
N GLU A 126 -14.90 -21.26 -3.40
CA GLU A 126 -14.11 -22.21 -2.62
C GLU A 126 -14.52 -22.31 -1.15
N GLN A 127 -15.34 -21.37 -0.66
CA GLN A 127 -15.90 -21.44 0.69
C GLN A 127 -17.18 -22.29 0.65
N PRO A 128 -17.17 -23.54 1.14
CA PRO A 128 -18.42 -24.26 1.34
C PRO A 128 -19.33 -23.41 2.23
N SER A 129 -20.63 -23.43 1.91
CA SER A 129 -21.71 -22.81 2.66
C SER A 129 -21.81 -23.46 4.05
N THR A 130 -20.87 -23.19 4.93
CA THR A 130 -20.89 -23.71 6.29
C THR A 130 -21.75 -22.79 7.14
N GLY A 131 -23.03 -23.13 7.22
CA GLY A 131 -23.76 -23.13 8.48
C GLY A 131 -24.71 -21.97 8.72
N GLY A 132 -25.99 -22.27 8.54
CA GLY A 132 -27.11 -21.56 9.16
C GLY A 132 -28.35 -22.44 9.30
N ASP A 133 -28.16 -23.73 9.61
CA ASP A 133 -29.19 -24.55 10.25
C ASP A 133 -29.37 -24.00 11.66
N ARG A 134 -30.62 -23.75 12.06
CA ARG A 134 -31.10 -23.62 13.44
C ARG A 134 -32.64 -23.60 13.45
N PRO A 135 -33.23 -24.05 14.56
CA PRO A 135 -34.20 -25.14 14.65
C PRO A 135 -35.64 -24.76 14.29
#